data_AF-A0A8R1YMH9-F1
#
_entry.id   AF-A0A8R1YMH9-F1
#
_cell.length_a   1.000
_cell.length_b   1.000
_cell.length_c   1.000
_cell.angle_alpha   90.00
_cell.angle_beta   90.00
_cell.angle_gamma   90.00
#
_symmetry.space_group_name_H-M   'P 1'
#
loop_
_entity.id
_entity.type
_entity.pdbx_description
1 polymer ?
#
loop_
_entity_poly.entity_id
_entity_poly.type
_entity_poly.pdbx_seq_one_letter_code
_entity_poly.pdbx_strand_id
1 'polypeptide(L)'
;MFWIYFMRTILTIEGLTGATLNTVLVLSMSFKKSGPADPAYRVPLYVFGFFGFVVSSFIAYMNFTHIFIDDTFVVFLIGVFEPLIPEEWRPMGYLVALACVSYMWVLIPSTTMLQLTALSRQTYSVSTRSMFESLELMTSLQQALEFSKTSEYCIHHSECVVHINSVQISVPPFRSSPELTDIMDAKMIELFELEPNFTVVTFSLSMKYVDINYGRTLIHFLLFWAIIPYFSCYTALILMLVQIRKRLIATGMALSDRTIRLQRQFFVMQLLQSFLPLGVLGIPLCMFVYGIFIEGDLGLISLPIAIALWFCPIVLATVQLRYIHQSTAKTPAPSKIAVSQMTGFTLPGPDT
;
A
#
# COMPACT_ATOMS: atom_id res chain seq x y z
N MET A 1 -4.33 10.62 30.06
CA MET A 1 -3.95 11.65 29.03
C MET A 1 -2.61 11.47 28.30
N PHE A 2 -1.49 11.08 28.94
CA PHE A 2 -0.15 11.03 28.31
C PHE A 2 -0.12 10.31 26.94
N TRP A 3 -0.71 9.13 26.86
CA TRP A 3 -0.70 8.29 25.65
C TRP A 3 -1.37 8.94 24.44
N ILE A 4 -2.40 9.76 24.65
CA ILE A 4 -3.07 10.48 23.55
C ILE A 4 -2.12 11.51 22.95
N TYR A 5 -1.45 12.31 23.77
CA TYR A 5 -0.49 13.29 23.28
C TYR A 5 0.69 12.61 22.59
N PHE A 6 1.19 11.52 23.17
CA PHE A 6 2.26 10.71 22.59
C PHE A 6 1.88 10.19 21.19
N MET A 7 0.72 9.54 21.06
CA MET A 7 0.25 9.00 19.79
C MET A 7 -0.05 10.10 18.78
N ARG A 8 -0.68 11.21 19.20
CA ARG A 8 -0.89 12.40 18.36
C ARG A 8 0.41 12.89 17.76
N THR A 9 1.44 13.08 18.59
CA THR A 9 2.73 13.58 18.13
C THR A 9 3.38 12.61 17.13
N ILE A 10 3.45 11.32 17.45
CA ILE A 10 4.07 10.33 16.57
C ILE A 10 3.34 10.24 15.24
N LEU A 11 2.03 10.03 15.27
CA LEU A 11 1.24 9.87 14.04
C LEU A 11 1.24 11.13 13.18
N THR A 12 1.24 12.32 13.80
CA THR A 12 1.37 13.58 13.06
C THR A 12 2.73 13.68 12.38
N ILE A 13 3.82 13.33 13.07
CA ILE A 13 5.18 13.33 12.49
C ILE A 13 5.28 12.31 11.35
N GLU A 14 4.76 11.10 11.54
CA GLU A 14 4.74 10.06 10.51
C GLU A 14 3.92 10.49 9.30
N GLY A 15 2.71 10.99 9.51
CA GLY A 15 1.84 11.48 8.44
C GLY A 15 2.46 12.63 7.66
N LEU A 16 3.05 13.62 8.32
CA LEU A 16 3.73 14.74 7.65
C LEU A 16 4.97 14.28 6.88
N THR A 17 5.76 13.38 7.46
CA THR A 17 6.94 12.79 6.81
C THR A 17 6.55 12.00 5.57
N GLY A 18 5.54 11.13 5.71
CA GLY A 18 4.99 10.33 4.61
C GLY A 18 4.43 11.20 3.50
N ALA A 19 3.63 12.23 3.83
CA ALA A 19 3.05 13.14 2.85
C ALA A 19 4.13 13.92 2.10
N THR A 20 5.16 14.39 2.81
CA THR A 20 6.31 15.10 2.21
C THR A 20 7.08 14.19 1.25
N LEU A 21 7.47 12.99 1.68
CA LEU A 21 8.22 12.05 0.82
C LEU A 21 7.43 11.64 -0.41
N ASN A 22 6.14 11.36 -0.25
CA ASN A 22 5.26 10.99 -1.37
C ASN A 22 5.03 12.16 -2.33
N THR A 23 4.95 13.40 -1.83
CA THR A 23 4.93 14.60 -2.67
C THR A 23 6.23 14.74 -3.47
N VAL A 24 7.38 14.62 -2.82
CA VAL A 24 8.69 14.67 -3.50
C VAL A 24 8.81 13.58 -4.56
N LEU A 25 8.29 12.38 -4.30
CA LEU A 25 8.23 11.29 -5.26
C LEU A 25 7.41 11.67 -6.49
N VAL A 26 6.17 12.13 -6.30
CA VAL A 26 5.26 12.56 -7.37
C VAL A 26 5.89 13.68 -8.20
N LEU A 27 6.42 14.73 -7.54
CA LEU A 27 7.08 15.85 -8.22
C LEU A 27 8.33 15.41 -8.98
N SER A 28 9.13 14.50 -8.42
CA SER A 28 10.33 13.96 -9.08
C SER A 28 10.01 13.26 -10.39
N MET A 29 8.83 12.63 -10.49
CA MET A 29 8.36 12.00 -11.73
C MET A 29 7.77 13.01 -12.72
N SER A 30 7.09 14.05 -12.23
CA SER A 30 6.50 15.10 -13.06
C SER A 30 7.55 15.96 -13.75
N PHE A 31 8.63 16.35 -13.06
CA PHE A 31 9.61 17.31 -13.59
C PHE A 31 10.77 16.70 -14.36
N LYS A 32 11.08 15.41 -14.18
CA LYS A 32 12.17 14.77 -14.92
C LYS A 32 11.71 14.42 -16.34
N LYS A 33 12.48 14.82 -17.37
CA LYS A 33 12.28 14.32 -18.75
C LYS A 33 12.55 12.82 -18.79
N SER A 34 11.54 12.04 -19.15
CA SER A 34 11.59 10.58 -19.22
C SER A 34 12.37 10.12 -20.46
N GLY A 35 13.16 9.06 -20.31
CA GLY A 35 13.62 8.29 -21.46
C GLY A 35 12.49 7.43 -22.04
N PRO A 36 12.62 6.90 -23.27
CA PRO A 36 11.55 6.14 -23.94
C PRO A 36 11.17 4.83 -23.23
N ALA A 37 12.03 4.27 -22.38
CA ALA A 37 11.76 3.05 -21.60
C ALA A 37 11.12 3.33 -20.21
N ASP A 38 10.89 4.60 -19.86
CA ASP A 38 10.41 5.08 -18.56
C ASP A 38 8.87 5.03 -18.33
N PRO A 39 7.98 5.13 -19.34
CA PRO A 39 6.55 5.28 -19.09
C PRO A 39 5.89 4.13 -18.30
N ALA A 40 6.27 2.89 -18.59
CA ALA A 40 5.68 1.70 -17.97
C ALA A 40 5.92 1.62 -16.45
N TYR A 41 7.03 2.19 -15.97
CA TYR A 41 7.39 2.19 -14.55
C TYR A 41 6.90 3.44 -13.83
N ARG A 42 6.73 4.55 -14.56
CA ARG A 42 6.24 5.81 -14.00
C ARG A 42 4.81 5.74 -13.51
N VAL A 43 3.91 5.11 -14.27
CA VAL A 43 2.48 5.07 -13.92
C VAL A 43 2.26 4.41 -12.55
N PRO A 44 2.78 3.20 -12.27
CA PRO A 44 2.65 2.61 -10.95
C PRO A 44 3.28 3.46 -9.86
N LEU A 45 4.49 3.99 -10.07
CA LEU A 45 5.16 4.82 -9.08
C LEU A 45 4.35 6.09 -8.77
N TYR A 46 3.71 6.69 -9.77
CA TYR A 46 2.81 7.84 -9.59
C TYR A 46 1.58 7.48 -8.77
N VAL A 47 0.94 6.35 -9.09
CA VAL A 47 -0.19 5.83 -8.33
C VAL A 47 0.21 5.55 -6.88
N PHE A 48 1.34 4.88 -6.65
CA PHE A 48 1.87 4.64 -5.30
C PHE A 48 2.14 5.94 -4.54
N GLY A 49 2.81 6.90 -5.19
CA GLY A 49 3.10 8.20 -4.57
C GLY A 49 1.82 8.97 -4.22
N PHE A 50 0.82 8.96 -5.11
CA PHE A 50 -0.45 9.61 -4.84
C PHE A 50 -1.22 8.95 -3.68
N PHE A 51 -1.36 7.62 -3.70
CA PHE A 51 -2.03 6.89 -2.60
C PHE A 51 -1.30 7.05 -1.27
N GLY A 52 0.04 6.97 -1.29
CA GLY A 52 0.88 7.20 -0.13
C GLY A 52 0.73 8.62 0.42
N PHE A 53 0.63 9.63 -0.46
CA PHE A 53 0.33 11.00 -0.06
C PHE A 53 -1.03 11.10 0.64
N VAL A 54 -2.10 10.61 0.01
CA VAL A 54 -3.46 10.68 0.56
C VAL A 54 -3.54 10.02 1.93
N VAL A 55 -3.03 8.79 2.08
CA VAL A 55 -3.00 8.07 3.37
C VAL A 55 -2.22 8.85 4.41
N SER A 56 -1.02 9.33 4.07
CA SER A 56 -0.17 10.06 5.00
C SER A 56 -0.79 11.39 5.45
N SER A 57 -1.50 12.08 4.56
CA SER A 57 -2.27 13.27 4.89
C SER A 57 -3.38 12.95 5.88
N PHE A 58 -4.20 11.93 5.63
CA PHE A 58 -5.25 11.54 6.57
C PHE A 58 -4.70 11.15 7.94
N ILE A 59 -3.56 10.44 8.00
CA ILE A 59 -2.89 10.12 9.26
C ILE A 59 -2.47 11.40 9.98
N ALA A 60 -1.84 12.35 9.28
CA ALA A 60 -1.40 13.61 9.87
C ALA A 60 -2.54 14.44 10.47
N TYR A 61 -3.71 14.43 9.82
CA TYR A 61 -4.86 15.24 10.23
C TYR A 61 -5.76 14.54 11.25
N MET A 62 -6.03 13.23 11.07
CA MET A 62 -7.02 12.47 11.84
C MET A 62 -6.42 11.55 12.91
N ASN A 63 -5.12 11.23 12.84
CA ASN A 63 -4.38 10.39 13.79
C ASN A 63 -5.13 9.10 14.17
N PHE A 64 -5.28 8.17 13.23
CA PHE A 64 -5.96 6.89 13.48
C PHE A 64 -5.13 6.00 14.41
N THR A 65 -5.66 5.70 15.59
CA THR A 65 -5.04 4.81 16.57
C THR A 65 -5.81 3.50 16.63
N HIS A 66 -5.10 2.38 16.79
CA HIS A 66 -5.72 1.05 16.82
C HIS A 66 -5.58 0.44 18.22
N ILE A 67 -6.72 0.15 18.84
CA ILE A 67 -6.82 -0.48 20.15
C ILE A 67 -7.49 -1.83 20.02
N PHE A 68 -7.00 -2.82 20.75
CA PHE A 68 -7.66 -4.10 20.89
C PHE A 68 -8.07 -4.28 22.36
N ILE A 69 -9.38 -4.24 22.62
CA ILE A 69 -9.96 -4.31 23.96
C ILE A 69 -11.23 -5.14 23.92
N ASP A 70 -11.44 -6.05 24.89
CA ASP A 70 -12.64 -6.91 24.97
C ASP A 70 -13.03 -7.55 23.62
N ASP A 71 -12.08 -8.23 22.97
CA ASP A 71 -12.26 -8.90 21.68
C ASP A 71 -12.79 -7.99 20.57
N THR A 72 -12.54 -6.70 20.72
CA THR A 72 -13.00 -5.63 19.86
C THR A 72 -11.81 -4.85 19.36
N PHE A 73 -11.67 -4.81 18.05
CA PHE A 73 -10.73 -3.94 17.39
C PHE A 73 -11.38 -2.58 17.19
N VAL A 74 -10.80 -1.57 17.83
CA VAL A 74 -11.28 -0.20 17.86
C VAL A 74 -10.27 0.68 17.11
N VAL A 75 -10.75 1.44 16.14
CA VAL A 75 -10.03 2.57 15.56
C VAL A 75 -10.52 3.83 16.23
N PHE A 76 -9.62 4.49 16.94
CA PHE A 76 -9.88 5.69 17.70
C PHE A 76 -9.24 6.90 17.01
N LEU A 77 -10.05 7.92 16.71
CA LEU A 77 -9.58 9.15 16.07
C LEU A 77 -9.16 10.15 17.14
N ILE A 78 -7.88 10.51 17.11
CA ILE A 78 -7.31 11.49 18.05
C ILE A 78 -6.67 12.66 17.32
N GLY A 79 -7.11 13.01 16.11
CA GLY A 79 -6.56 14.13 15.33
C GLY A 79 -6.67 15.47 16.05
N VAL A 80 -5.69 16.37 15.84
CA VAL A 80 -5.82 17.78 16.28
C VAL A 80 -6.89 18.51 15.46
N PHE A 81 -7.07 18.10 14.21
CA PHE A 81 -8.04 18.66 13.28
C PHE A 81 -9.37 17.92 13.28
N GLU A 82 -9.49 16.81 14.02
CA GLU A 82 -10.72 16.02 14.10
C GLU A 82 -11.93 16.87 14.50
N PRO A 83 -11.86 17.80 15.47
CA PRO A 83 -13.00 18.63 15.83
C PRO A 83 -13.44 19.62 14.75
N LEU A 84 -12.56 19.93 13.79
CA LEU A 84 -12.86 20.83 12.67
C LEU A 84 -13.54 20.11 11.50
N ILE A 85 -13.48 18.77 11.48
CA ILE A 85 -14.11 17.97 10.43
C ILE A 85 -15.57 17.72 10.84
N PRO A 86 -16.54 18.07 9.98
CA PRO A 86 -17.95 17.79 10.24
C PRO A 86 -18.15 16.29 10.50
N GLU A 87 -19.04 15.96 11.44
CA GLU A 87 -19.21 14.60 11.94
C GLU A 87 -19.50 13.59 10.82
N GLU A 88 -20.23 14.01 9.80
CA GLU A 88 -20.60 13.20 8.63
C GLU A 88 -19.39 12.84 7.76
N TRP A 89 -18.34 13.66 7.79
CA TRP A 89 -17.15 13.50 6.94
C TRP A 89 -16.07 12.62 7.59
N ARG A 90 -16.10 12.46 8.93
CA ARG A 90 -15.07 11.67 9.65
C ARG A 90 -15.10 10.19 9.23
N PRO A 91 -16.27 9.51 9.15
CA PRO A 91 -16.34 8.16 8.62
C PRO A 91 -15.81 8.11 7.19
N MET A 92 -16.20 9.04 6.32
CA MET A 92 -15.75 9.05 4.93
C MET A 92 -14.21 9.16 4.82
N GLY A 93 -13.59 10.05 5.60
CA GLY A 93 -12.13 10.17 5.65
C GLY A 93 -11.44 8.88 6.09
N TYR A 94 -11.96 8.23 7.12
CA TYR A 94 -11.45 6.92 7.57
C TYR A 94 -11.61 5.84 6.48
N LEU A 95 -12.75 5.79 5.80
CA LEU A 95 -13.00 4.81 4.73
C LEU A 95 -12.08 5.02 3.53
N VAL A 96 -11.83 6.27 3.14
CA VAL A 96 -10.87 6.60 2.08
C VAL A 96 -9.46 6.16 2.50
N ALA A 97 -9.04 6.46 3.73
CA ALA A 97 -7.74 6.03 4.23
C ALA A 97 -7.59 4.50 4.23
N LEU A 98 -8.60 3.78 4.74
CA LEU A 98 -8.63 2.31 4.77
C LEU A 98 -8.60 1.70 3.36
N ALA A 99 -9.37 2.27 2.43
CA ALA A 99 -9.36 1.88 1.02
C ALA A 99 -7.97 2.04 0.43
N CYS A 100 -7.35 3.22 0.59
CA CYS A 100 -6.03 3.47 0.07
C CYS A 100 -4.98 2.53 0.66
N VAL A 101 -5.01 2.24 1.97
CA VAL A 101 -4.12 1.25 2.60
C VAL A 101 -4.34 -0.15 2.01
N SER A 102 -5.60 -0.56 1.85
CA SER A 102 -5.95 -1.86 1.25
C SER A 102 -5.39 -1.98 -0.17
N TYR A 103 -5.46 -0.90 -0.95
CA TYR A 103 -4.89 -0.83 -2.29
C TYR A 103 -3.37 -0.91 -2.33
N MET A 104 -2.67 -0.38 -1.32
CA MET A 104 -1.20 -0.47 -1.30
C MET A 104 -0.74 -1.94 -1.38
N TRP A 105 -1.49 -2.89 -0.79
CA TRP A 105 -1.22 -4.32 -0.92
C TRP A 105 -1.43 -4.86 -2.32
N VAL A 106 -2.55 -4.50 -2.95
CA VAL A 106 -2.91 -4.93 -4.31
C VAL A 106 -1.94 -4.35 -5.34
N LEU A 107 -1.43 -3.15 -5.08
CA LEU A 107 -0.47 -2.50 -5.98
C LEU A 107 0.93 -3.13 -5.91
N ILE A 108 1.33 -3.82 -4.83
CA ILE A 108 2.64 -4.48 -4.73
C ILE A 108 2.91 -5.39 -5.94
N PRO A 109 2.07 -6.40 -6.24
CA PRO A 109 2.28 -7.27 -7.39
C PRO A 109 2.19 -6.56 -8.74
N SER A 110 1.50 -5.40 -8.83
CA SER A 110 1.29 -4.69 -10.12
C SER A 110 2.60 -4.30 -10.81
N THR A 111 3.61 -3.84 -10.06
CA THR A 111 4.91 -3.44 -10.62
C THR A 111 5.68 -4.63 -11.17
N THR A 112 5.58 -5.78 -10.49
CA THR A 112 6.17 -7.05 -10.90
C THR A 112 5.48 -7.61 -12.12
N MET A 113 4.15 -7.50 -12.19
CA MET A 113 3.36 -7.88 -13.35
C MET A 113 3.79 -7.09 -14.59
N LEU A 114 3.88 -5.77 -14.48
CA LEU A 114 4.31 -4.90 -15.58
C LEU A 114 5.72 -5.24 -16.07
N GLN A 115 6.64 -5.58 -15.17
CA GLN A 115 7.99 -6.03 -15.56
C GLN A 115 7.95 -7.36 -16.30
N LEU A 116 7.20 -8.32 -15.78
CA LEU A 116 7.05 -9.61 -16.39
C LEU A 116 6.46 -9.46 -17.80
N THR A 117 5.45 -8.60 -17.96
CA THR A 117 4.88 -8.26 -19.26
C THR A 117 5.92 -7.63 -20.18
N ALA A 118 6.68 -6.64 -19.69
CA ALA A 118 7.73 -5.99 -20.47
C ALA A 118 8.80 -6.99 -20.97
N LEU A 119 9.22 -7.93 -20.13
CA LEU A 119 10.16 -9.00 -20.50
C LEU A 119 9.54 -10.02 -21.46
N SER A 120 8.24 -10.25 -21.36
CA SER A 120 7.54 -11.23 -22.20
C SER A 120 7.20 -10.70 -23.60
N ARG A 121 7.08 -9.38 -23.78
CA ARG A 121 6.80 -8.75 -25.07
C ARG A 121 7.82 -9.09 -26.16
N GLN A 122 9.06 -9.42 -25.81
CA GLN A 122 10.09 -9.81 -26.78
C GLN A 122 9.84 -11.19 -27.40
N THR A 123 9.08 -12.05 -26.73
CA THR A 123 8.81 -13.42 -27.17
C THR A 123 7.45 -13.60 -27.83
N TYR A 124 6.56 -12.61 -27.75
CA TYR A 124 5.19 -12.75 -28.24
C TYR A 124 5.02 -12.27 -29.68
N SER A 125 4.17 -12.99 -30.43
CA SER A 125 3.65 -12.51 -31.71
C SER A 125 2.79 -11.26 -31.52
N VAL A 126 2.62 -10.45 -32.58
CA VAL A 126 1.89 -9.17 -32.53
C VAL A 126 0.45 -9.34 -32.03
N SER A 127 -0.25 -10.43 -32.37
CA SER A 127 -1.62 -10.66 -31.90
C SER A 127 -1.67 -11.04 -30.41
N THR A 128 -0.72 -11.85 -29.94
CA THR A 128 -0.61 -12.23 -28.52
C THR A 128 -0.25 -11.03 -27.64
N ARG A 129 0.50 -10.06 -28.20
CA ARG A 129 0.86 -8.81 -27.52
C ARG A 129 -0.36 -7.92 -27.27
N SER A 130 -1.25 -7.79 -28.24
CA SER A 130 -2.52 -7.05 -28.09
C SER A 130 -3.44 -7.71 -27.05
N MET A 131 -3.49 -9.04 -27.02
CA MET A 131 -4.31 -9.79 -26.07
C MET A 131 -3.80 -9.67 -24.62
N PHE A 132 -2.47 -9.67 -24.42
CA PHE A 132 -1.89 -9.43 -23.08
C PHE A 132 -2.02 -7.99 -22.63
N GLU A 133 -1.88 -7.01 -23.53
CA GLU A 133 -2.11 -5.60 -23.19
C GLU A 133 -3.57 -5.33 -22.82
N SER A 134 -4.52 -5.98 -23.50
CA SER A 134 -5.94 -5.91 -23.14
C SER A 134 -6.28 -6.70 -21.89
N LEU A 135 -5.67 -7.87 -21.65
CA LEU A 135 -5.86 -8.63 -20.41
C LEU A 135 -5.24 -7.92 -19.21
N GLU A 136 -4.06 -7.30 -19.34
CA GLU A 136 -3.37 -6.52 -18.31
C GLU A 136 -4.13 -5.23 -17.99
N LEU A 137 -4.59 -4.51 -19.02
CA LEU A 137 -5.50 -3.40 -18.85
C LEU A 137 -6.80 -3.88 -18.20
N MET A 138 -7.35 -5.04 -18.60
CA MET A 138 -8.57 -5.60 -18.06
C MET A 138 -8.44 -6.17 -16.65
N THR A 139 -7.36 -6.80 -16.20
CA THR A 139 -7.22 -7.22 -14.79
C THR A 139 -6.93 -6.03 -13.90
N SER A 140 -6.15 -5.05 -14.38
CA SER A 140 -5.93 -3.79 -13.67
C SER A 140 -7.22 -2.98 -13.59
N LEU A 141 -7.95 -2.84 -14.72
CA LEU A 141 -9.25 -2.18 -14.78
C LEU A 141 -10.32 -3.01 -14.11
N GLN A 142 -10.28 -4.33 -14.05
CA GLN A 142 -11.31 -5.15 -13.41
C GLN A 142 -11.08 -5.25 -11.92
N GLN A 143 -9.84 -5.25 -11.42
CA GLN A 143 -9.59 -4.98 -10.00
C GLN A 143 -9.94 -3.53 -9.64
N ALA A 144 -9.63 -2.56 -10.50
CA ALA A 144 -10.02 -1.17 -10.30
C ALA A 144 -11.51 -0.90 -10.54
N LEU A 145 -12.22 -1.68 -11.37
CA LEU A 145 -13.65 -1.56 -11.70
C LEU A 145 -14.50 -2.43 -10.81
N GLU A 146 -14.04 -3.58 -10.33
CA GLU A 146 -14.74 -4.27 -9.26
C GLU A 146 -14.63 -3.47 -7.99
N PHE A 147 -13.47 -2.86 -7.72
CA PHE A 147 -13.41 -1.88 -6.65
C PHE A 147 -14.10 -0.55 -7.01
N SER A 148 -14.11 -0.05 -8.25
CA SER A 148 -14.94 1.10 -8.65
C SER A 148 -16.40 0.74 -8.45
N LYS A 149 -16.84 -0.45 -8.80
CA LYS A 149 -18.19 -0.95 -8.48
C LYS A 149 -18.39 -1.17 -6.98
N THR A 150 -17.34 -1.22 -6.17
CA THR A 150 -17.45 -1.17 -4.70
C THR A 150 -17.39 0.27 -4.17
N SER A 151 -16.65 1.19 -4.82
CA SER A 151 -16.36 2.55 -4.38
C SER A 151 -17.32 3.58 -4.96
N GLU A 152 -17.67 3.50 -6.24
CA GLU A 152 -18.82 4.12 -6.91
C GLU A 152 -20.11 3.62 -6.25
N TYR A 153 -20.16 2.40 -5.72
CA TYR A 153 -21.26 1.94 -4.86
C TYR A 153 -21.22 2.59 -3.47
N CYS A 154 -20.04 2.73 -2.84
CA CYS A 154 -19.88 3.53 -1.62
C CYS A 154 -20.11 5.05 -1.81
N ILE A 155 -19.81 5.60 -3.00
CA ILE A 155 -19.90 7.03 -3.32
C ILE A 155 -21.31 7.38 -3.80
N HIS A 156 -21.93 6.61 -4.70
CA HIS A 156 -23.36 6.80 -5.05
C HIS A 156 -24.28 6.51 -3.85
N HIS A 157 -23.89 5.67 -2.89
CA HIS A 157 -24.65 5.48 -1.65
C HIS A 157 -24.32 6.49 -0.55
N SER A 158 -23.29 7.33 -0.71
CA SER A 158 -23.08 8.50 0.15
C SER A 158 -24.03 9.66 -0.19
N GLU A 159 -24.61 9.67 -1.39
CA GLU A 159 -25.74 10.55 -1.76
C GLU A 159 -27.12 9.93 -1.42
N CYS A 160 -27.16 8.68 -0.96
CA CYS A 160 -28.39 7.98 -0.56
C CYS A 160 -28.60 7.98 0.97
N VAL A 161 -28.37 9.13 1.60
CA VAL A 161 -28.74 9.42 3.00
C VAL A 161 -30.26 9.68 3.14
N VAL A 162 -31.06 9.63 2.07
CA VAL A 162 -32.50 9.98 2.11
C VAL A 162 -33.47 8.81 1.89
N HIS A 163 -33.04 7.61 1.51
CA HIS A 163 -33.95 6.46 1.41
C HIS A 163 -33.43 5.21 2.13
N ILE A 164 -33.50 5.28 3.46
CA ILE A 164 -33.54 4.13 4.35
C ILE A 164 -34.82 3.34 4.03
N ASN A 165 -34.71 2.09 3.53
CA ASN A 165 -35.57 0.97 3.96
C ASN A 165 -35.38 -0.40 3.27
N SER A 166 -34.51 -0.64 2.27
CA SER A 166 -34.50 -2.01 1.68
C SER A 166 -33.24 -2.58 1.02
N VAL A 167 -32.07 -1.93 1.06
CA VAL A 167 -30.85 -2.54 0.48
C VAL A 167 -29.67 -2.46 1.45
N GLN A 168 -29.51 -3.50 2.27
CA GLN A 168 -28.30 -3.78 3.03
C GLN A 168 -27.20 -4.26 2.07
N ILE A 169 -26.46 -3.37 1.43
CA ILE A 169 -25.24 -3.74 0.70
C ILE A 169 -24.08 -2.86 1.16
N SER A 170 -23.21 -3.50 1.95
CA SER A 170 -21.76 -3.32 2.06
C SER A 170 -21.24 -1.90 2.30
N VAL A 171 -21.75 -1.21 3.34
CA VAL A 171 -20.91 -0.24 4.03
C VAL A 171 -19.68 -1.00 4.56
N PRO A 172 -18.44 -0.53 4.36
CA PRO A 172 -17.27 -1.15 4.96
C PRO A 172 -17.53 -1.43 6.45
N PRO A 173 -17.11 -2.60 6.95
CA PRO A 173 -17.68 -3.23 8.14
C PRO A 173 -17.51 -2.42 9.44
N PHE A 174 -16.74 -1.33 9.41
CA PHE A 174 -16.28 -0.55 10.55
C PHE A 174 -17.23 0.50 11.13
N ARG A 175 -18.35 0.86 10.46
CA ARG A 175 -19.31 1.77 11.11
C ARG A 175 -20.07 0.99 12.19
N SER A 176 -19.63 1.06 13.44
CA SER A 176 -20.29 0.38 14.55
C SER A 176 -21.78 0.74 14.64
N SER A 177 -22.60 -0.14 15.22
CA SER A 177 -23.93 0.27 15.66
C SER A 177 -23.82 1.39 16.72
N PRO A 178 -24.81 2.28 16.86
CA PRO A 178 -24.81 3.30 17.90
C PRO A 178 -24.54 2.73 19.29
N GLU A 179 -25.16 1.59 19.62
CA GLU A 179 -24.99 0.93 20.91
C GLU A 179 -23.56 0.44 21.13
N LEU A 180 -22.89 -0.09 20.10
CA LEU A 180 -21.50 -0.49 20.20
C LEU A 180 -20.56 0.72 20.28
N THR A 181 -20.84 1.79 19.53
CA THR A 181 -20.10 3.06 19.63
C THR A 181 -20.14 3.59 21.06
N ASP A 182 -21.31 3.66 21.69
CA ASP A 182 -21.45 4.16 23.07
C ASP A 182 -20.59 3.35 24.06
N ILE A 183 -20.59 2.02 23.92
CA ILE A 183 -19.77 1.13 24.78
C ILE A 183 -18.27 1.37 24.52
N MET A 184 -17.86 1.46 23.26
CA MET A 184 -16.44 1.65 22.91
C MET A 184 -15.94 3.04 23.29
N ASP A 185 -16.77 4.07 23.13
CA ASP A 185 -16.47 5.44 23.51
C ASP A 185 -16.24 5.55 25.02
N ALA A 186 -17.13 4.97 25.84
CA ALA A 186 -16.96 4.90 27.28
C ALA A 186 -15.64 4.19 27.68
N LYS A 187 -15.32 3.08 27.02
CA LYS A 187 -14.07 2.35 27.26
C LYS A 187 -12.83 3.13 26.83
N MET A 188 -12.88 3.88 25.73
CA MET A 188 -11.76 4.73 25.31
C MET A 188 -11.56 5.89 26.29
N ILE A 189 -12.66 6.47 26.81
CA ILE A 189 -12.60 7.51 27.83
C ILE A 189 -11.92 6.96 29.10
N GLU A 190 -12.31 5.77 29.55
CA GLU A 190 -11.71 5.10 30.71
C GLU A 190 -10.24 4.75 30.46
N LEU A 191 -9.94 4.02 29.38
CA LEU A 191 -8.60 3.52 29.05
C LEU A 191 -7.55 4.63 28.93
N PHE A 192 -7.94 5.78 28.38
CA PHE A 192 -7.02 6.90 28.19
C PHE A 192 -7.09 7.95 29.31
N GLU A 193 -7.90 7.72 30.35
CA GLU A 193 -8.16 8.66 31.45
C GLU A 193 -8.55 10.04 30.90
N LEU A 194 -9.58 10.06 30.05
CA LEU A 194 -10.15 11.27 29.49
C LEU A 194 -11.23 11.86 30.40
N GLU A 195 -11.50 13.14 30.22
CA GLU A 195 -12.64 13.78 30.88
C GLU A 195 -13.96 13.16 30.38
N PRO A 196 -14.99 13.00 31.22
CA PRO A 196 -16.26 12.36 30.82
C PRO A 196 -16.99 13.05 29.66
N ASN A 197 -16.75 14.34 29.46
CA ASN A 197 -17.35 15.14 28.38
C ASN A 197 -16.46 15.21 27.12
N PHE A 198 -15.36 14.45 27.10
CA PHE A 198 -14.47 14.43 25.96
C PHE A 198 -15.13 13.68 24.81
N THR A 199 -15.39 14.36 23.69
CA THR A 199 -15.91 13.72 22.50
C THR A 199 -14.87 12.80 21.90
N VAL A 200 -15.21 11.53 21.78
CA VAL A 200 -14.41 10.50 21.13
C VAL A 200 -15.12 10.04 19.87
N VAL A 201 -14.35 9.66 18.84
CA VAL A 201 -14.91 9.04 17.65
C VAL A 201 -14.24 7.69 17.48
N THR A 202 -15.04 6.64 17.60
CA THR A 202 -14.58 5.26 17.46
C THR A 202 -15.25 4.56 16.29
N PHE A 203 -14.47 3.73 15.61
CA PHE A 203 -14.94 2.74 14.65
C PHE A 203 -14.55 1.38 15.19
N SER A 204 -15.47 0.41 15.21
CA SER A 204 -15.18 -0.84 15.89
C SER A 204 -15.74 -2.07 15.21
N LEU A 205 -15.03 -3.17 15.41
CA LEU A 205 -15.40 -4.50 14.98
C LEU A 205 -15.13 -5.47 16.12
N SER A 206 -16.15 -6.23 16.49
CA SER A 206 -16.11 -7.08 17.67
C SER A 206 -16.34 -8.54 17.34
N MET A 207 -15.75 -9.42 18.14
CA MET A 207 -16.14 -10.82 18.28
C MET A 207 -17.15 -11.03 19.40
N LYS A 208 -17.12 -10.18 20.43
CA LYS A 208 -17.97 -10.26 21.62
C LYS A 208 -19.35 -9.63 21.40
N TYR A 209 -19.39 -8.51 20.68
CA TYR A 209 -20.59 -7.67 20.51
C TYR A 209 -21.25 -7.83 19.13
N VAL A 210 -21.21 -9.04 18.55
CA VAL A 210 -21.71 -9.30 17.20
C VAL A 210 -23.22 -9.05 17.09
N ASP A 211 -23.99 -9.46 18.10
CA ASP A 211 -25.45 -9.35 18.09
C ASP A 211 -25.93 -7.89 18.07
N ILE A 212 -25.25 -7.01 18.83
CA ILE A 212 -25.57 -5.57 18.84
C ILE A 212 -24.95 -4.82 17.66
N ASN A 213 -23.91 -5.36 17.01
CA ASN A 213 -23.26 -4.78 15.84
C ASN A 213 -23.85 -5.27 14.51
N TYR A 214 -25.16 -5.54 14.47
CA TYR A 214 -25.88 -6.00 13.29
C TYR A 214 -25.26 -7.25 12.61
N GLY A 215 -24.72 -8.18 13.40
CA GLY A 215 -24.09 -9.41 12.89
C GLY A 215 -22.70 -9.23 12.27
N ARG A 216 -22.10 -8.03 12.36
CA ARG A 216 -20.78 -7.76 11.79
C ARG A 216 -19.68 -8.31 12.70
N THR A 217 -18.91 -9.24 12.18
CA THR A 217 -17.85 -9.92 12.92
C THR A 217 -16.46 -9.43 12.52
N LEU A 218 -15.57 -9.34 13.51
CA LEU A 218 -14.16 -9.05 13.28
C LEU A 218 -13.46 -10.16 12.46
N ILE A 219 -13.87 -11.43 12.61
CA ILE A 219 -13.35 -12.55 11.79
C ILE A 219 -13.61 -12.33 10.30
N HIS A 220 -14.80 -11.85 9.91
CA HIS A 220 -15.09 -11.60 8.49
C HIS A 220 -14.12 -10.55 7.93
N PHE A 221 -13.87 -9.47 8.68
CA PHE A 221 -12.88 -8.48 8.31
C PHE A 221 -11.47 -9.09 8.21
N LEU A 222 -11.01 -9.80 9.24
CA LEU A 222 -9.69 -10.44 9.25
C LEU A 222 -9.48 -11.34 8.03
N LEU A 223 -10.44 -12.22 7.72
CA LEU A 223 -10.30 -13.19 6.64
C LEU A 223 -10.32 -12.51 5.26
N PHE A 224 -11.34 -11.71 4.99
CA PHE A 224 -11.59 -11.20 3.63
C PHE A 224 -10.84 -9.91 3.30
N TRP A 225 -10.45 -9.12 4.30
CA TRP A 225 -9.77 -7.83 4.08
C TRP A 225 -8.29 -7.85 4.46
N ALA A 226 -7.85 -8.74 5.34
CA ALA A 226 -6.45 -8.85 5.72
C ALA A 226 -5.81 -10.14 5.17
N ILE A 227 -6.20 -11.31 5.67
CA ILE A 227 -5.53 -12.60 5.40
C ILE A 227 -5.58 -12.96 3.92
N ILE A 228 -6.78 -13.13 3.33
CA ILE A 228 -6.90 -13.61 1.93
C ILE A 228 -6.22 -12.65 0.94
N PRO A 229 -6.46 -11.33 0.98
CA PRO A 229 -5.78 -10.39 0.08
C PRO A 229 -4.26 -10.42 0.27
N TYR A 230 -3.78 -10.45 1.51
CA TYR A 230 -2.36 -10.47 1.81
C TYR A 230 -1.67 -11.72 1.23
N PHE A 231 -2.16 -12.92 1.59
CA PHE A 231 -1.56 -14.17 1.12
C PHE A 231 -1.66 -14.33 -0.40
N SER A 232 -2.78 -13.94 -1.01
CA SER A 232 -2.96 -14.01 -2.47
C SER A 232 -2.00 -13.06 -3.21
N CYS A 233 -1.87 -11.81 -2.76
CA CYS A 233 -0.96 -10.83 -3.35
C CYS A 233 0.51 -11.28 -3.25
N TYR A 234 0.94 -11.77 -2.09
CA TYR A 234 2.31 -12.25 -1.90
C TYR A 234 2.60 -13.55 -2.65
N THR A 235 1.63 -14.45 -2.76
CA THR A 235 1.76 -15.65 -3.61
C THR A 235 1.94 -15.25 -5.07
N ALA A 236 1.08 -14.37 -5.58
CA ALA A 236 1.18 -13.85 -6.96
C ALA A 236 2.52 -13.17 -7.21
N LEU A 237 2.98 -12.33 -6.27
CA LEU A 237 4.29 -11.70 -6.32
C LEU A 237 5.42 -12.73 -6.43
N ILE A 238 5.47 -13.74 -5.56
CA ILE A 238 6.52 -14.77 -5.57
C ILE A 238 6.53 -15.50 -6.90
N LEU A 239 5.36 -15.90 -7.41
CA LEU A 239 5.24 -16.56 -8.71
C LEU A 239 5.79 -15.67 -9.84
N MET A 240 5.46 -14.39 -9.85
CA MET A 240 5.96 -13.45 -10.86
C MET A 240 7.47 -13.21 -10.75
N LEU A 241 8.02 -13.06 -9.54
CA LEU A 241 9.45 -12.92 -9.31
C LEU A 241 10.23 -14.15 -9.83
N VAL A 242 9.70 -15.36 -9.62
CA VAL A 242 10.28 -16.60 -10.15
C VAL A 242 10.25 -16.60 -11.68
N GLN A 243 9.14 -16.18 -12.31
CA GLN A 243 9.03 -16.09 -13.77
C GLN A 243 9.98 -15.03 -14.36
N ILE A 244 10.09 -13.85 -13.74
CA ILE A 244 11.03 -12.80 -14.14
C ILE A 244 12.45 -13.33 -14.08
N ARG A 245 12.84 -14.01 -12.99
CA ARG A 245 14.17 -14.61 -12.85
C ARG A 245 14.46 -15.61 -13.97
N LYS A 246 13.52 -16.52 -14.26
CA LYS A 246 13.66 -17.50 -15.35
C LYS A 246 13.85 -16.80 -16.70
N ARG A 247 13.05 -15.76 -16.99
CA ARG A 247 13.16 -14.99 -18.25
C ARG A 247 14.46 -14.21 -18.35
N LEU A 248 14.90 -13.56 -17.27
CA LEU A 248 16.18 -12.83 -17.25
C LEU A 248 17.37 -13.77 -17.51
N ILE A 249 17.33 -15.01 -17.01
CA ILE A 249 18.36 -16.02 -17.31
C ILE A 249 18.30 -16.44 -18.78
N ALA A 250 17.11 -16.71 -19.31
CA ALA A 250 16.94 -17.14 -20.70
C ALA A 250 17.32 -16.05 -21.72
N THR A 251 16.92 -14.79 -21.48
CA THR A 251 17.20 -13.65 -22.38
C THR A 251 18.59 -13.05 -22.14
N GLY A 252 19.26 -13.38 -21.04
CA GLY A 252 20.56 -12.81 -20.64
C GLY A 252 21.67 -12.95 -21.67
N MET A 253 21.55 -13.88 -22.63
CA MET A 253 22.51 -14.03 -23.73
C MET A 253 22.38 -12.97 -24.85
N ALA A 254 21.29 -12.19 -24.89
CA ALA A 254 20.98 -11.29 -26.01
C ALA A 254 20.87 -9.79 -25.65
N LEU A 255 20.98 -9.41 -24.37
CA LEU A 255 20.80 -8.03 -23.91
C LEU A 255 22.14 -7.34 -23.65
N SER A 256 22.18 -6.01 -23.86
CA SER A 256 23.34 -5.21 -23.46
C SER A 256 23.57 -5.25 -21.94
N ASP A 257 24.83 -5.16 -21.51
CA ASP A 257 25.22 -5.11 -20.09
C ASP A 257 24.48 -4.01 -19.32
N ARG A 258 24.24 -2.87 -19.98
CA ARG A 258 23.48 -1.75 -19.41
C ARG A 258 22.05 -2.15 -19.09
N THR A 259 21.36 -2.82 -20.02
CA THR A 259 19.98 -3.28 -19.82
C THR A 259 19.91 -4.32 -18.70
N ILE A 260 20.86 -5.27 -18.67
CA ILE A 260 20.92 -6.29 -17.62
C ILE A 260 21.12 -5.64 -16.23
N ARG A 261 22.00 -4.64 -16.12
CA ARG A 261 22.23 -3.91 -14.87
C ARG A 261 20.96 -3.18 -14.41
N LEU A 262 20.27 -2.48 -15.31
CA LEU A 262 19.02 -1.78 -14.99
C LEU A 262 17.92 -2.76 -14.55
N GLN A 263 17.77 -3.89 -15.25
CA GLN A 263 16.80 -4.93 -14.89
C GLN A 263 17.09 -5.55 -13.51
N ARG A 264 18.36 -5.80 -13.19
CA ARG A 264 18.75 -6.29 -11.85
C ARG A 264 18.47 -5.25 -10.76
N GLN A 265 18.79 -3.99 -10.99
CA GLN A 265 18.51 -2.92 -10.02
C GLN A 265 17.01 -2.76 -9.78
N PHE A 266 16.21 -2.83 -10.85
CA PHE A 266 14.77 -2.76 -10.74
C PHE A 266 14.17 -3.99 -10.04
N PHE A 267 14.69 -5.19 -10.31
CA PHE A 267 14.31 -6.39 -9.56
C PHE A 267 14.62 -6.28 -8.06
N VAL A 268 15.81 -5.75 -7.69
CA VAL A 268 16.15 -5.48 -6.29
C VAL A 268 15.21 -4.44 -5.68
N MET A 269 14.85 -3.40 -6.42
CA MET A 269 13.86 -2.42 -5.96
C MET A 269 12.52 -3.10 -5.68
N GLN A 270 12.02 -3.96 -6.57
CA GLN A 270 10.76 -4.68 -6.35
C GLN A 270 10.82 -5.59 -5.12
N LEU A 271 11.94 -6.29 -4.91
CA LEU A 271 12.14 -7.10 -3.70
C LEU A 271 12.06 -6.21 -2.45
N LEU A 272 12.76 -5.08 -2.43
CA LEU A 272 12.71 -4.16 -1.30
C LEU A 272 11.31 -3.57 -1.10
N GLN A 273 10.67 -3.12 -2.18
CA GLN A 273 9.32 -2.54 -2.14
C GLN A 273 8.28 -3.54 -1.62
N SER A 274 8.46 -4.83 -1.88
CA SER A 274 7.48 -5.84 -1.53
C SER A 274 7.74 -6.49 -0.16
N PHE A 275 9.00 -6.83 0.13
CA PHE A 275 9.38 -7.53 1.35
C PHE A 275 9.60 -6.60 2.54
N LEU A 276 9.93 -5.32 2.32
CA LEU A 276 10.12 -4.39 3.43
C LEU A 276 8.80 -4.06 4.15
N PRO A 277 7.68 -3.77 3.45
CA PRO A 277 6.37 -3.69 4.10
C PRO A 277 5.96 -4.98 4.81
N LEU A 278 6.29 -6.15 4.25
CA LEU A 278 6.04 -7.45 4.88
C LEU A 278 6.71 -7.51 6.27
N GLY A 279 7.98 -7.09 6.36
CA GLY A 279 8.71 -7.06 7.62
C GLY A 279 8.15 -6.05 8.62
N VAL A 280 7.81 -4.84 8.16
CA VAL A 280 7.25 -3.78 9.00
C VAL A 280 5.86 -4.16 9.54
N LEU A 281 5.02 -4.77 8.70
CA LEU A 281 3.61 -5.07 9.00
C LEU A 281 3.40 -6.47 9.56
N GLY A 282 4.41 -7.34 9.48
CA GLY A 282 4.35 -8.68 10.05
C GLY A 282 4.11 -8.67 11.55
N ILE A 283 4.79 -7.78 12.30
CA ILE A 283 4.58 -7.66 13.75
C ILE A 283 3.14 -7.20 14.08
N PRO A 284 2.63 -6.08 13.52
CA PRO A 284 1.24 -5.67 13.70
C PRO A 284 0.21 -6.74 13.34
N LEU A 285 0.42 -7.44 12.23
CA LEU A 285 -0.48 -8.51 11.79
C LEU A 285 -0.47 -9.67 12.79
N CYS A 286 0.70 -10.09 13.27
CA CYS A 286 0.81 -11.12 14.31
C CYS A 286 0.12 -10.70 15.61
N MET A 287 0.29 -9.44 16.04
CA MET A 287 -0.41 -8.92 17.22
C MET A 287 -1.93 -8.88 17.03
N PHE A 288 -2.39 -8.48 15.85
CA PHE A 288 -3.80 -8.43 15.50
C PHE A 288 -4.43 -9.84 15.47
N VAL A 289 -3.75 -10.80 14.83
CA VAL A 289 -4.16 -12.22 14.82
C VAL A 289 -4.17 -12.79 16.23
N TYR A 290 -3.15 -12.49 17.04
CA TYR A 290 -3.09 -12.90 18.44
C TYR A 290 -4.28 -12.36 19.24
N GLY A 291 -4.58 -11.05 19.13
CA GLY A 291 -5.74 -10.45 19.80
C GLY A 291 -7.05 -11.16 19.45
N ILE A 292 -7.24 -11.51 18.17
CA ILE A 292 -8.47 -12.17 17.70
C ILE A 292 -8.60 -13.60 18.20
N PHE A 293 -7.54 -14.42 18.15
CA PHE A 293 -7.65 -15.85 18.44
C PHE A 293 -7.43 -16.22 19.91
N ILE A 294 -6.72 -15.37 20.65
CA ILE A 294 -6.45 -15.59 22.07
C ILE A 294 -7.44 -14.81 22.95
N GLU A 295 -8.36 -14.06 22.34
CA GLU A 295 -9.30 -13.18 23.05
C GLU A 295 -8.54 -12.25 24.03
N GLY A 296 -7.39 -11.77 23.55
CA GLY A 296 -6.42 -11.04 24.37
C GLY A 296 -6.76 -9.56 24.41
N ASP A 297 -7.10 -9.05 25.60
CA ASP A 297 -7.14 -7.61 25.84
C ASP A 297 -5.71 -7.04 25.83
N LEU A 298 -5.33 -6.43 24.70
CA LEU A 298 -4.00 -5.83 24.54
C LEU A 298 -3.97 -4.41 25.11
N GLY A 299 -5.12 -3.74 25.26
CA GLY A 299 -5.21 -2.36 25.71
C GLY A 299 -4.21 -1.44 25.00
N LEU A 300 -3.36 -0.76 25.76
CA LEU A 300 -2.34 0.14 25.23
C LEU A 300 -1.15 -0.57 24.56
N ILE A 301 -0.96 -1.88 24.78
CA ILE A 301 0.10 -2.67 24.13
C ILE A 301 -0.15 -2.78 22.63
N SER A 302 -1.38 -2.55 22.14
CA SER A 302 -1.68 -2.53 20.71
C SER A 302 -1.27 -1.24 19.99
N LEU A 303 -0.89 -0.17 20.71
CA LEU A 303 -0.48 1.11 20.09
C LEU A 303 0.63 0.99 19.03
N PRO A 304 1.66 0.13 19.17
CA PRO A 304 2.66 -0.11 18.13
C PRO A 304 2.09 -0.61 16.80
N ILE A 305 0.89 -1.22 16.80
CA ILE A 305 0.20 -1.62 15.56
C ILE A 305 -0.05 -0.39 14.69
N ALA A 306 -0.55 0.71 15.28
CA ALA A 306 -0.81 1.94 14.55
C ALA A 306 0.50 2.54 14.00
N ILE A 307 1.52 2.68 14.85
CA ILE A 307 2.83 3.23 14.45
C ILE A 307 3.40 2.45 13.27
N ALA A 308 3.46 1.13 13.36
CA ALA A 308 4.02 0.31 12.29
C ALA A 308 3.15 0.29 11.02
N LEU A 309 1.81 0.31 11.14
CA LEU A 309 0.91 0.40 9.99
C LEU A 309 1.16 1.68 9.19
N TRP A 310 1.30 2.78 9.92
CA TRP A 310 1.44 4.13 9.37
C TRP A 310 2.86 4.50 8.95
N PHE A 311 3.86 3.73 9.39
CA PHE A 311 5.22 3.82 8.89
C PHE A 311 5.39 3.28 7.46
N CYS A 312 4.47 2.44 6.96
CA CYS A 312 4.59 1.77 5.66
C CYS A 312 4.69 2.74 4.46
N PRO A 313 3.84 3.79 4.30
CA PRO A 313 3.97 4.76 3.22
C PRO A 313 5.33 5.50 3.17
N ILE A 314 5.95 5.77 4.34
CA ILE A 314 7.28 6.40 4.45
C ILE A 314 8.34 5.48 3.84
N VAL A 315 8.31 4.21 4.26
CA VAL A 315 9.24 3.18 3.82
C VAL A 315 9.14 2.97 2.31
N LEU A 316 7.92 2.86 1.78
CA LEU A 316 7.67 2.67 0.36
C LEU A 316 8.16 3.87 -0.47
N ALA A 317 7.81 5.09 -0.07
CA ALA A 317 8.28 6.30 -0.76
C ALA A 317 9.81 6.41 -0.75
N THR A 318 10.46 6.04 0.36
CA THR A 318 11.93 6.06 0.48
C THR A 318 12.60 5.10 -0.50
N VAL A 319 12.10 3.86 -0.60
CA VAL A 319 12.63 2.87 -1.56
C VAL A 319 12.47 3.34 -3.00
N GLN A 320 11.32 3.91 -3.33
CA GLN A 320 11.01 4.41 -4.69
C GLN A 320 11.85 5.65 -5.05
N LEU A 321 12.01 6.59 -4.13
CA LEU A 321 12.89 7.76 -4.31
C LEU A 321 14.35 7.35 -4.51
N ARG A 322 14.84 6.39 -3.72
CA ARG A 322 16.19 5.83 -3.89
C ARG A 322 16.37 5.24 -5.29
N TYR A 323 15.38 4.49 -5.78
CA TYR A 323 15.43 3.95 -7.13
C TYR A 323 15.47 5.05 -8.20
N ILE A 324 14.61 6.07 -8.10
CA ILE A 324 14.62 7.21 -9.04
C ILE A 324 15.96 7.95 -9.01
N HIS A 325 16.56 8.11 -7.83
CA HIS A 325 17.86 8.73 -7.71
C HIS A 325 18.94 7.91 -8.44
N GLN A 326 18.97 6.59 -8.19
CA GLN A 326 19.93 5.68 -8.80
C GLN A 326 19.75 5.53 -10.32
N SER A 327 18.51 5.53 -10.82
CA SER A 327 18.24 5.42 -12.26
C SER A 327 18.64 6.69 -13.03
N THR A 328 18.69 7.84 -12.35
CA THR A 328 19.14 9.11 -12.93
C THR A 328 20.62 9.41 -12.78
N ALA A 329 21.35 8.67 -11.95
CA ALA A 329 22.78 8.84 -11.82
C ALA A 329 23.45 8.59 -13.19
N LYS A 330 24.14 9.60 -13.73
CA LYS A 330 24.82 9.50 -15.03
C LYS A 330 25.76 8.29 -14.97
N THR A 331 25.53 7.31 -15.85
CA THR A 331 26.48 6.21 -16.00
C THR A 331 27.83 6.84 -16.38
N PRO A 332 28.92 6.55 -15.64
CA PRO A 332 30.24 7.03 -16.01
C PRO A 332 30.48 6.69 -17.47
N ALA A 333 30.92 7.65 -18.27
CA ALA A 333 31.23 7.39 -19.67
C ALA A 333 32.19 6.18 -19.71
N PRO A 334 31.92 5.16 -20.55
CA PRO A 334 32.82 4.02 -20.66
C PRO A 334 34.22 4.58 -20.94
N SER A 335 35.16 4.29 -20.05
CA SER A 335 36.52 4.81 -20.19
C SER A 335 37.04 4.37 -21.56
N LYS A 336 37.37 5.32 -22.43
CA LYS A 336 37.85 5.08 -23.81
C LYS A 336 39.16 4.28 -23.88
N ILE A 337 39.66 3.77 -22.76
CA ILE A 337 41.00 3.20 -22.60
C ILE A 337 41.10 1.76 -23.15
N ALA A 338 40.00 1.02 -23.36
CA ALA A 338 40.08 -0.41 -23.67
C ALA A 338 39.94 -0.83 -25.15
N VAL A 339 39.62 0.07 -26.09
CA VAL A 339 39.42 -0.33 -27.51
C VAL A 339 40.70 -0.29 -28.34
N SER A 340 41.77 0.34 -27.86
CA SER A 340 43.04 0.42 -28.61
C SER A 340 43.92 -0.84 -28.53
N GLN A 341 43.52 -1.89 -27.79
CA GLN A 341 44.32 -3.12 -27.65
C GLN A 341 43.79 -4.35 -28.40
N MET A 342 42.63 -4.29 -29.07
CA MET A 342 42.11 -5.41 -29.87
C MET A 342 42.29 -5.28 -31.39
N THR A 343 42.81 -4.16 -31.90
CA THR A 343 43.17 -4.02 -33.33
C THR A 343 44.58 -4.48 -33.66
N GLY A 344 45.29 -5.12 -32.71
CA GLY A 344 46.65 -5.63 -32.89
C GLY A 344 46.77 -7.06 -33.44
N PHE A 345 45.69 -7.66 -33.94
CA PHE A 345 45.76 -8.94 -34.66
C PHE A 345 46.00 -8.67 -36.15
N THR A 346 47.25 -8.37 -36.50
CA THR A 346 47.74 -8.50 -37.88
C THR A 346 47.61 -9.97 -38.29
N LEU A 347 46.77 -10.25 -39.29
CA LEU A 347 46.75 -11.55 -39.95
C LEU A 347 48.16 -11.84 -40.51
N PRO A 348 48.73 -13.04 -40.28
CA PRO A 348 49.98 -13.42 -40.93
C PRO A 348 49.78 -13.38 -42.45
N GLY A 349 50.68 -12.67 -43.12
CA GLY A 349 50.69 -12.60 -44.58
C GLY A 349 50.88 -13.98 -45.20
N PRO A 350 50.37 -14.21 -46.42
CA PRO A 350 50.60 -15.47 -47.12
C PRO A 350 52.08 -15.61 -47.46
N ASP A 351 52.74 -16.62 -46.88
CA ASP A 351 54.08 -17.03 -47.28
C ASP A 351 54.06 -17.51 -48.74
N THR A 352 54.96 -16.94 -49.53
CA THR A 352 55.24 -17.23 -50.95
C THR A 352 55.89 -18.58 -51.17
#